data_AF-A0A2V6BQV9-F1
#
_entry.id   AF-A0A2V6BQV9-F1
#
_cell.length_a   1.000
_cell.length_b   1.000
_cell.length_c   1.000
_cell.angle_alpha   90.00
_cell.angle_beta   90.00
_cell.angle_gamma   90.00
#
_symmetry.space_group_name_H-M   'P 1'
#
loop_
_entity.id
_entity.type
_entity.pdbx_description
1 polymer ?
#
loop_
_entity_poly.entity_id
_entity_poly.type
_entity_poly.pdbx_seq_one_letter_code
_entity_poly.pdbx_strand_id
1 'polypeptide(L)'
;MWRHLPRLYPLLGLCSGYAILMMFSPVRHALGDGFRCIRRYKRIWMSFALLGFGYFFFQFVTFTPIRSWGDVDLNQIISLPHWYWPRFVDIWRETLLPALEGVAGIFDNATTTYPLSVIAAVFLLANWRGLHGALLRALWKRYRFWGHLTYLILLLSALASLLKPIVFWRLPEWSGLVSAAGLLRISATVDATAFIFEYLLGVYIQVYLITVCLAWIKGVSFEEGELFRFAMRRFSYVLEWAGIVVAVSMLIVRLPLLLAYFTNIPGVLDYLPIARVLMSVLIIAFCSVQISLTLHNETLIEAMRAHGLFVRKNAALLGWFLLICSIHFFGIMVCDAIVRSAIADRLGALFLWKFSFAFLRGVVTGWLLASWVCLFRQCEAGRISGEKWIQY
;
A
#
# COMPACT_ATOMS: atom_id res chain seq x y z
N MET A 1 -12.25 27.64 -32.92
CA MET A 1 -12.97 26.78 -31.96
C MET A 1 -13.08 25.30 -32.38
N TRP A 2 -13.02 24.95 -33.68
CA TRP A 2 -13.34 23.58 -34.17
C TRP A 2 -12.15 22.59 -34.28
N ARG A 3 -10.91 23.04 -34.04
CA ARG A 3 -9.70 22.18 -34.16
C ARG A 3 -9.49 21.19 -33.00
N HIS A 4 -10.25 21.32 -31.90
CA HIS A 4 -10.14 20.44 -30.72
C HIS A 4 -11.24 19.37 -30.62
N LEU A 5 -12.29 19.43 -31.44
CA LEU A 5 -13.40 18.47 -31.43
C LEU A 5 -12.96 17.00 -31.60
N PRO A 6 -12.03 16.64 -32.51
CA PRO A 6 -11.61 15.25 -32.70
C PRO A 6 -10.92 14.65 -31.47
N ARG A 7 -10.36 15.47 -30.58
CA ARG A 7 -9.72 15.04 -29.32
C ARG A 7 -10.71 14.90 -28.16
N LEU A 8 -11.89 15.54 -28.26
CA LEU A 8 -12.92 15.50 -27.23
C LEU A 8 -13.76 14.21 -27.29
N TYR A 9 -14.02 13.67 -28.48
CA TYR A 9 -14.84 12.46 -28.65
C TYR A 9 -14.29 11.22 -27.92
N PRO A 10 -12.97 10.89 -28.00
CA PRO A 10 -12.43 9.75 -27.26
C PRO A 10 -12.52 9.93 -25.74
N LEU A 11 -12.33 11.17 -25.26
CA LEU A 11 -12.39 11.48 -23.83
C LEU A 11 -13.83 11.41 -23.31
N LEU A 12 -14.80 11.94 -24.08
CA LEU A 12 -16.22 11.81 -23.79
C LEU A 12 -16.68 10.34 -23.82
N GLY A 13 -16.20 9.55 -24.78
CA GLY A 13 -16.47 8.11 -24.85
C GLY A 13 -15.90 7.33 -23.67
N LEU A 14 -14.69 7.68 -23.22
CA LEU A 14 -14.06 7.07 -22.05
C LEU A 14 -14.78 7.45 -20.76
N CYS A 15 -15.13 8.73 -20.58
CA CYS A 15 -15.90 9.21 -19.44
C CYS A 15 -17.31 8.63 -19.40
N SER A 16 -18.00 8.52 -20.55
CA SER A 16 -19.34 7.93 -20.61
C SER A 16 -19.29 6.43 -20.37
N GLY A 17 -18.33 5.71 -20.96
CA GLY A 17 -18.11 4.28 -20.68
C GLY A 17 -17.81 4.01 -19.21
N TYR A 18 -16.97 4.84 -18.58
CA TYR A 18 -16.69 4.76 -17.16
C TYR A 18 -17.93 5.06 -16.30
N ALA A 19 -18.72 6.08 -16.66
CA ALA A 19 -19.96 6.41 -15.97
C ALA A 19 -20.97 5.25 -16.04
N ILE A 20 -21.13 4.63 -17.21
CA ILE A 20 -21.97 3.44 -17.40
C ILE A 20 -21.46 2.30 -16.52
N LEU A 21 -20.15 2.02 -16.53
CA LEU A 21 -19.55 0.99 -15.68
C LEU A 21 -19.86 1.22 -14.20
N MET A 22 -19.72 2.45 -13.70
CA MET A 22 -20.00 2.79 -12.31
C MET A 22 -21.49 2.73 -11.95
N MET A 23 -22.39 3.07 -12.89
CA MET A 23 -23.84 3.05 -12.67
C MET A 23 -24.43 1.63 -12.62
N PHE A 24 -23.96 0.77 -13.52
CA PHE A 24 -24.46 -0.60 -13.68
C PHE A 24 -23.63 -1.65 -12.95
N SER A 25 -22.55 -1.26 -12.28
CA SER A 25 -21.76 -2.17 -11.48
C SER A 25 -22.58 -2.77 -10.33
N PRO A 26 -22.59 -4.11 -10.16
CA PRO A 26 -23.29 -4.74 -9.05
C PRO A 26 -22.64 -4.41 -7.70
N VAL A 27 -21.40 -3.91 -7.69
CA VAL A 27 -20.70 -3.48 -6.47
C VAL A 27 -20.89 -1.99 -6.15
N ARG A 28 -21.74 -1.26 -6.90
CA ARG A 28 -21.98 0.18 -6.70
C ARG A 28 -22.36 0.56 -5.27
N HIS A 29 -23.12 -0.31 -4.59
CA HIS A 29 -23.58 -0.05 -3.22
C HIS A 29 -22.41 -0.11 -2.25
N ALA A 30 -21.54 -1.13 -2.37
CA ALA A 30 -20.30 -1.21 -1.60
C ALA A 30 -19.35 -0.03 -1.87
N LEU A 31 -19.23 0.40 -3.13
CA LEU A 31 -18.45 1.59 -3.49
C LEU A 31 -19.00 2.86 -2.83
N GLY A 32 -20.33 3.04 -2.87
CA GLY A 32 -20.99 4.17 -2.23
C GLY A 32 -20.88 4.15 -0.71
N ASP A 33 -21.00 2.97 -0.08
CA ASP A 33 -20.78 2.77 1.35
C ASP A 33 -19.33 3.08 1.73
N GLY A 34 -18.36 2.61 0.95
CA GLY A 34 -16.95 2.95 1.13
C GLY A 34 -16.72 4.46 1.12
N PHE A 35 -17.35 5.20 0.20
CA PHE A 35 -17.24 6.66 0.12
C PHE A 35 -17.86 7.33 1.36
N ARG A 36 -19.03 6.86 1.81
CA ARG A 36 -19.66 7.33 3.05
C ARG A 36 -18.78 7.07 4.27
N CYS A 37 -18.14 5.91 4.33
CA CYS A 37 -17.24 5.52 5.40
C CYS A 37 -16.02 6.45 5.48
N ILE A 38 -15.31 6.70 4.38
CA ILE A 38 -14.15 7.58 4.39
C ILE A 38 -14.50 9.06 4.61
N ARG A 39 -15.72 9.49 4.23
CA ARG A 39 -16.24 10.83 4.51
C ARG A 39 -16.49 11.03 6.01
N ARG A 40 -17.03 10.01 6.69
CA ARG A 40 -17.24 10.00 8.14
C ARG A 40 -15.91 9.88 8.88
N TYR A 41 -15.09 8.91 8.51
CA TYR A 41 -13.81 8.60 9.13
C TYR A 41 -12.65 8.97 8.20
N LYS A 42 -12.37 10.28 8.12
CA LYS A 42 -11.29 10.84 7.27
C LYS A 42 -9.92 10.18 7.50
N ARG A 43 -9.70 9.64 8.70
CA ARG A 43 -8.48 8.89 9.06
C ARG A 43 -8.13 7.78 8.08
N ILE A 44 -9.11 7.12 7.46
CA ILE A 44 -8.85 5.99 6.56
C ILE A 44 -7.99 6.44 5.38
N TRP A 45 -8.44 7.47 4.65
CA TRP A 45 -7.68 7.97 3.51
C TRP A 45 -6.48 8.82 3.94
N MET A 46 -6.58 9.55 5.05
CA MET A 46 -5.47 10.35 5.58
C MET A 46 -4.28 9.48 5.97
N SER A 47 -4.50 8.29 6.52
CA SER A 47 -3.41 7.35 6.82
C SER A 47 -2.65 6.97 5.55
N PHE A 48 -3.35 6.57 4.47
CA PHE A 48 -2.69 6.26 3.20
C PHE A 48 -2.01 7.48 2.56
N ALA A 49 -2.63 8.66 2.63
CA ALA A 49 -2.05 9.90 2.12
C ALA A 49 -0.78 10.27 2.90
N LEU A 50 -0.78 10.16 4.23
CA LEU A 50 0.37 10.42 5.07
C LEU A 50 1.51 9.43 4.80
N LEU A 51 1.19 8.14 4.62
CA LEU A 51 2.16 7.11 4.25
C LEU A 51 2.82 7.41 2.90
N GLY A 52 2.01 7.71 1.88
CA GLY A 52 2.49 8.07 0.55
C GLY A 52 3.30 9.37 0.57
N PHE A 53 2.84 10.38 1.31
CA PHE A 53 3.53 11.66 1.46
C PHE A 53 4.88 11.50 2.15
N GLY A 54 4.95 10.78 3.27
CA GLY A 54 6.18 10.56 4.01
C GLY A 54 7.24 9.87 3.16
N TYR A 55 6.85 8.84 2.40
CA TYR A 55 7.74 8.18 1.46
C TYR A 55 8.24 9.13 0.36
N PHE A 56 7.33 9.85 -0.29
CA PHE A 56 7.69 10.80 -1.34
C PHE A 56 8.62 11.90 -0.83
N PHE A 57 8.24 12.57 0.26
CA PHE A 57 9.01 13.69 0.82
C PHE A 57 10.45 13.28 1.10
N PHE A 58 10.64 12.09 1.70
CA PHE A 58 11.96 11.62 2.02
C PHE A 58 12.78 11.21 0.79
N GLN A 59 12.16 10.52 -0.16
CA GLN A 59 12.76 10.22 -1.46
C GLN A 59 13.20 11.49 -2.18
N PHE A 60 12.37 12.54 -2.14
CA PHE A 60 12.68 13.82 -2.73
C PHE A 60 13.87 14.48 -2.04
N VAL A 61 13.88 14.58 -0.70
CA VAL A 61 14.99 15.20 0.05
C VAL A 61 16.31 14.43 -0.11
N THR A 62 16.26 13.10 -0.18
CA THR A 62 17.48 12.26 -0.20
C THR A 62 18.10 12.15 -1.59
N PHE A 63 17.28 12.02 -2.64
CA PHE A 63 17.75 11.71 -3.99
C PHE A 63 17.63 12.86 -4.99
N THR A 64 17.03 13.99 -4.61
CA THR A 64 16.96 15.16 -5.49
C THR A 64 18.18 16.04 -5.23
N PRO A 65 19.06 16.25 -6.23
CA PRO A 65 20.23 17.09 -6.08
C PRO A 65 19.83 18.58 -6.12
N ILE A 66 19.36 19.10 -4.99
CA ILE A 66 19.08 20.55 -4.84
C ILE A 66 20.43 21.25 -4.66
N ARG A 67 20.90 21.95 -5.69
CA ARG A 67 22.17 22.70 -5.65
C ARG A 67 21.95 24.14 -5.23
N SER A 68 20.79 24.72 -5.56
CA SER A 68 20.41 26.08 -5.19
C SER A 68 18.90 26.20 -4.98
N TRP A 69 18.46 27.21 -4.21
CA TRP A 69 17.03 27.54 -4.08
C TRP A 69 16.39 27.97 -5.41
N GLY A 70 17.21 28.37 -6.40
CA GLY A 70 16.76 28.65 -7.77
C GLY A 70 16.32 27.41 -8.55
N ASP A 71 16.68 26.20 -8.09
CA ASP A 71 16.24 24.96 -8.73
C ASP A 71 14.75 24.68 -8.44
N VAL A 72 14.21 25.27 -7.37
CA VAL A 72 12.80 25.24 -6.97
C VAL A 72 12.10 26.53 -7.41
N ASP A 73 12.11 26.80 -8.71
CA ASP A 73 11.44 27.98 -9.28
C ASP A 73 9.97 27.70 -9.59
N LEU A 74 9.06 28.44 -8.96
CA LEU A 74 7.61 28.35 -9.20
C LEU A 74 7.21 28.86 -10.59
N ASN A 75 8.04 29.70 -11.23
CA ASN A 75 7.81 30.15 -12.60
C ASN A 75 7.87 28.99 -13.61
N GLN A 76 8.49 27.86 -13.24
CA GLN A 76 8.43 26.62 -14.02
C GLN A 76 6.98 26.17 -14.26
N ILE A 77 6.06 26.42 -13.33
CA ILE A 77 4.64 26.08 -13.45
C ILE A 77 3.94 26.99 -14.47
N ILE A 78 4.35 28.26 -14.60
CA ILE A 78 3.78 29.22 -15.55
C ILE A 78 4.11 28.81 -17.00
N SER A 79 5.22 28.08 -17.22
CA SER A 79 5.63 27.57 -18.53
C SER A 79 4.84 26.35 -19.05
N LEU A 80 3.81 25.88 -18.32
CA LEU A 80 3.02 24.68 -18.63
C LEU A 80 2.53 24.55 -20.09
N PRO A 81 2.12 25.62 -20.79
CA PRO A 81 1.73 25.53 -22.20
C PRO A 81 2.84 25.04 -23.16
N HIS A 82 4.11 25.15 -22.76
CA HIS A 82 5.27 24.78 -23.56
C HIS A 82 5.85 23.41 -23.17
N TRP A 83 5.21 22.67 -22.26
CA TRP A 83 5.68 21.36 -21.85
C TRP A 83 5.44 20.31 -22.94
N TYR A 84 6.36 19.37 -23.04
CA TYR A 84 6.18 18.21 -23.91
C TYR A 84 5.27 17.19 -23.23
N TRP A 85 4.09 16.93 -23.79
CA TRP A 85 3.16 15.95 -23.25
C TRP A 85 3.33 14.61 -24.00
N PRO A 86 3.75 13.52 -23.32
CA PRO A 86 3.95 12.23 -23.96
C PRO A 86 2.61 11.63 -24.44
N ARG A 87 2.67 10.72 -25.41
CA ARG A 87 1.48 10.00 -25.86
C ARG A 87 1.23 8.81 -24.94
N PHE A 88 -0.04 8.42 -24.81
CA PHE A 88 -0.43 7.25 -24.01
C PHE A 88 0.33 5.97 -24.41
N VAL A 89 0.55 5.78 -25.72
CA VAL A 89 1.27 4.62 -26.28
C VAL A 89 2.70 4.51 -25.74
N ASP A 90 3.31 5.63 -25.38
CA ASP A 90 4.71 5.69 -24.94
C ASP A 90 4.86 5.24 -23.47
N ILE A 91 3.79 5.36 -22.67
CA ILE A 91 3.86 5.23 -21.20
C ILE A 91 3.02 4.08 -20.63
N TRP A 92 2.00 3.57 -21.34
CA TRP A 92 1.02 2.67 -20.73
C TRP A 92 1.64 1.37 -20.21
N ARG A 93 2.67 0.83 -20.87
CA ARG A 93 3.37 -0.40 -20.45
C ARG A 93 4.02 -0.27 -19.08
N GLU A 94 4.59 0.89 -18.79
CA GLU A 94 5.26 1.17 -17.52
C GLU A 94 4.27 1.32 -16.36
N THR A 95 2.99 1.56 -16.66
CA THR A 95 1.96 1.80 -15.64
C THR A 95 1.23 0.54 -15.19
N LEU A 96 1.34 -0.57 -15.94
CA LEU A 96 0.63 -1.82 -15.64
C LEU A 96 1.07 -2.45 -14.31
N LEU A 97 2.38 -2.58 -14.10
CA LEU A 97 2.91 -3.16 -12.87
C LEU A 97 2.56 -2.30 -11.63
N PRO A 98 2.83 -0.98 -11.61
CA PRO A 98 2.41 -0.13 -10.50
C PRO A 98 0.90 -0.15 -10.24
N ALA A 99 0.07 -0.28 -11.29
CA ALA A 99 -1.37 -0.40 -11.13
C ALA A 99 -1.76 -1.73 -10.47
N LEU A 100 -1.16 -2.84 -10.90
CA LEU A 100 -1.36 -4.16 -10.32
C LEU A 100 -0.95 -4.21 -8.83
N GLU A 101 0.18 -3.59 -8.49
CA GLU A 101 0.62 -3.43 -7.10
C GLU A 101 -0.34 -2.58 -6.28
N GLY A 102 -0.93 -1.54 -6.88
CA GLY A 102 -1.98 -0.74 -6.26
C GLY A 102 -3.20 -1.60 -5.88
N VAL A 103 -3.65 -2.47 -6.80
CA VAL A 103 -4.75 -3.41 -6.54
C VAL A 103 -4.39 -4.40 -5.44
N ALA A 104 -3.20 -5.01 -5.52
CA ALA A 104 -2.72 -5.95 -4.50
C ALA A 104 -2.63 -5.27 -3.11
N GLY A 105 -2.16 -4.03 -3.05
CA GLY A 105 -2.08 -3.25 -1.82
C GLY A 105 -3.40 -3.05 -1.08
N ILE A 106 -4.56 -3.15 -1.75
CA ILE A 106 -5.87 -3.12 -1.08
C ILE A 106 -6.05 -4.32 -0.13
N PHE A 107 -5.39 -5.45 -0.41
CA PHE A 107 -5.61 -6.73 0.29
C PHE A 107 -4.46 -7.13 1.21
N ASP A 108 -3.30 -6.51 1.06
CA ASP A 108 -2.04 -6.98 1.67
C ASP A 108 -1.52 -6.13 2.81
N ASN A 109 -0.97 -4.95 2.51
CA ASN A 109 -0.49 -4.02 3.51
C ASN A 109 -0.74 -2.56 3.10
N ALA A 110 -0.88 -1.69 4.10
CA ALA A 110 -0.68 -0.27 3.90
C ALA A 110 0.82 -0.02 3.81
N THR A 111 1.35 0.22 2.61
CA THR A 111 2.79 0.33 2.38
C THR A 111 3.44 1.35 3.30
N THR A 112 4.15 0.85 4.32
CA THR A 112 4.88 1.66 5.29
C THR A 112 6.36 1.46 5.09
N THR A 113 7.00 2.47 4.51
CA THR A 113 8.43 2.49 4.28
C THR A 113 9.08 3.57 5.14
N TYR A 114 10.41 3.55 5.19
CA TYR A 114 11.21 4.68 5.63
C TYR A 114 10.70 5.99 5.00
N PRO A 115 10.42 7.06 5.78
CA PRO A 115 10.85 7.32 7.17
C PRO A 115 9.84 6.96 8.26
N LEU A 116 8.58 6.66 7.91
CA LEU A 116 7.53 6.48 8.90
C LEU A 116 7.71 5.20 9.73
N SER A 117 8.40 4.20 9.17
CA SER A 117 8.82 3.01 9.90
C SER A 117 9.77 3.33 11.05
N VAL A 118 10.64 4.34 10.95
CA VAL A 118 11.53 4.77 12.05
C VAL A 118 10.70 5.32 13.21
N ILE A 119 9.75 6.20 12.92
CA ILE A 119 8.86 6.79 13.94
C ILE A 119 8.05 5.68 14.63
N ALA A 120 7.51 4.74 13.84
CA ALA A 120 6.78 3.61 14.39
C ALA A 120 7.66 2.67 15.23
N ALA A 121 8.91 2.44 14.83
CA ALA A 121 9.86 1.65 15.60
C ALA A 121 10.17 2.32 16.95
N VAL A 122 10.37 3.65 16.97
CA VAL A 122 10.51 4.41 18.23
C VAL A 122 9.28 4.24 19.11
N PHE A 123 8.07 4.39 18.57
CA PHE A 123 6.84 4.21 19.35
C PHE A 123 6.66 2.79 19.89
N LEU A 124 7.03 1.76 19.11
CA LEU A 124 6.99 0.37 19.56
C LEU A 124 7.99 0.13 20.70
N LEU A 125 9.23 0.60 20.57
CA LEU A 125 10.27 0.43 21.58
C LEU A 125 9.96 1.23 22.86
N ALA A 126 9.40 2.43 22.72
CA ALA A 126 8.93 3.26 23.84
C ALA A 126 7.62 2.74 24.50
N ASN A 127 7.07 1.62 24.03
CA ASN A 127 5.80 1.05 24.51
C ASN A 127 4.65 2.06 24.51
N TRP A 128 4.56 2.89 23.46
CA TRP A 128 3.53 3.91 23.33
C TRP A 128 2.13 3.29 23.42
N ARG A 129 1.27 3.85 24.29
CA ARG A 129 -0.08 3.36 24.61
C ARG A 129 -0.15 1.89 25.06
N GLY A 130 0.95 1.30 25.53
CA GLY A 130 0.99 -0.09 25.96
C GLY A 130 1.00 -1.10 24.80
N LEU A 131 1.27 -0.67 23.57
CA LEU A 131 1.22 -1.51 22.37
C LEU A 131 2.24 -2.65 22.40
N HIS A 132 3.45 -2.40 22.90
CA HIS A 132 4.49 -3.42 23.05
C HIS A 132 4.01 -4.55 23.97
N GLY A 133 3.46 -4.19 25.14
CA GLY A 133 2.91 -5.16 26.08
C GLY A 133 1.67 -5.87 25.54
N ALA A 134 0.81 -5.18 24.80
CA ALA A 134 -0.37 -5.78 24.17
C ALA A 134 0.02 -6.81 23.10
N LEU A 135 1.01 -6.48 22.26
CA LEU A 135 1.55 -7.39 21.25
C LEU A 135 2.18 -8.61 21.89
N LEU A 136 3.09 -8.42 22.86
CA LEU A 136 3.76 -9.54 23.53
C LEU A 136 2.75 -10.50 24.19
N ARG A 137 1.74 -9.96 24.89
CA ARG A 137 0.67 -10.79 25.49
C ARG A 137 -0.16 -11.52 24.42
N ALA A 138 -0.48 -10.87 23.31
CA ALA A 138 -1.23 -11.48 22.23
C ALA A 138 -0.45 -12.61 21.56
N LEU A 139 0.85 -12.41 21.33
CA LEU A 139 1.76 -13.44 20.80
C LEU A 139 1.92 -14.61 21.76
N TRP A 140 2.16 -14.34 23.04
CA TRP A 140 2.30 -15.37 24.05
C TRP A 140 1.05 -16.23 24.18
N LYS A 141 -0.14 -15.59 24.24
CA LYS A 141 -1.41 -16.31 24.37
C LYS A 141 -1.68 -17.25 23.20
N ARG A 142 -1.27 -16.90 21.99
CA ARG A 142 -1.55 -17.67 20.77
C ARG A 142 -0.44 -18.67 20.43
N TYR A 143 0.80 -18.20 20.36
CA TYR A 143 1.94 -18.95 19.84
C TYR A 143 2.81 -19.56 20.94
N ARG A 144 2.55 -19.23 22.21
CA ARG A 144 3.36 -19.66 23.37
C ARG A 144 4.84 -19.37 23.14
N PHE A 145 5.69 -20.39 23.19
CA PHE A 145 7.14 -20.29 22.96
C PHE A 145 7.49 -19.64 21.62
N TRP A 146 6.82 -20.02 20.53
CA TRP A 146 7.04 -19.44 19.21
C TRP A 146 6.71 -17.94 19.16
N GLY A 147 5.83 -17.48 20.05
CA GLY A 147 5.51 -16.06 20.20
C GLY A 147 6.71 -15.22 20.62
N HIS A 148 7.61 -15.75 21.46
CA HIS A 148 8.84 -15.04 21.82
C HIS A 148 9.82 -14.93 20.65
N LEU A 149 9.95 -16.00 19.85
CA LEU A 149 10.81 -15.97 18.67
C LEU A 149 10.31 -14.97 17.63
N THR A 150 9.01 -14.98 17.31
CA THR A 150 8.40 -14.01 16.41
C THR A 150 8.57 -12.58 16.92
N TYR A 151 8.44 -12.40 18.24
CA TYR A 151 8.65 -11.10 18.86
C TYR A 151 10.10 -10.62 18.76
N LEU A 152 11.07 -11.51 18.98
CA LEU A 152 12.50 -11.20 18.83
C LEU A 152 12.83 -10.80 17.39
N ILE A 153 12.30 -11.51 16.39
CA ILE A 153 12.46 -11.17 14.97
C ILE A 153 11.89 -9.77 14.69
N LEU A 154 10.72 -9.45 15.25
CA LEU A 154 10.12 -8.13 15.13
C LEU A 154 11.00 -7.03 15.75
N LEU A 155 11.58 -7.28 16.93
CA LEU A 155 12.46 -6.31 17.59
C LEU A 155 13.75 -6.09 16.79
N LEU A 156 14.39 -7.15 16.30
CA LEU A 156 15.59 -7.06 15.47
C LEU A 156 15.31 -6.30 14.17
N SER A 157 14.16 -6.56 13.53
CA SER A 157 13.76 -5.83 12.33
C SER A 157 13.36 -4.37 12.60
N ALA A 158 12.78 -4.06 13.76
CA ALA A 158 12.54 -2.69 14.19
C ALA A 158 13.86 -1.92 14.41
N LEU A 159 14.84 -2.55 15.05
CA LEU A 159 16.19 -1.99 15.19
C LEU A 159 16.85 -1.77 13.82
N ALA A 160 16.73 -2.72 12.89
CA ALA A 160 17.21 -2.55 11.52
C ALA A 160 16.53 -1.37 10.81
N SER A 161 15.23 -1.16 11.03
CA SER A 161 14.50 0.00 10.50
C SER A 161 15.04 1.32 11.06
N LEU A 162 15.44 1.38 12.33
CA LEU A 162 16.11 2.55 12.93
C LEU A 162 17.52 2.78 12.37
N LEU A 163 18.24 1.72 12.02
CA LEU A 163 19.59 1.81 11.46
C LEU A 163 19.61 2.20 9.98
N LYS A 164 18.55 1.84 9.23
CA LYS A 164 18.37 2.14 7.80
C LYS A 164 18.70 3.60 7.42
N PRO A 165 18.13 4.66 8.05
CA PRO A 165 18.51 6.05 7.76
C PRO A 165 20.01 6.30 7.87
N ILE A 166 20.64 5.80 8.94
CA ILE A 166 22.04 6.05 9.25
C ILE A 166 22.91 5.41 8.17
N VAL A 167 22.60 4.16 7.82
CA VAL A 167 23.33 3.44 6.77
C VAL A 167 23.19 4.16 5.44
N PHE A 168 21.97 4.48 5.00
CA PHE A 168 21.74 5.11 3.70
C PHE A 168 22.28 6.54 3.61
N TRP A 169 22.25 7.32 4.70
CA TRP A 169 22.83 8.67 4.75
C TRP A 169 24.36 8.65 4.74
N ARG A 170 24.98 7.66 5.40
CA ARG A 170 26.45 7.53 5.48
C ARG A 170 27.08 6.79 4.30
N LEU A 171 26.28 6.19 3.40
CA LEU A 171 26.77 5.51 2.20
C LEU A 171 27.79 6.34 1.38
N PRO A 172 27.59 7.66 1.12
CA PRO A 172 28.55 8.47 0.38
C PRO A 172 29.87 8.68 1.12
N GLU A 173 29.85 8.74 2.44
CA GLU A 173 31.07 8.90 3.24
C GLU A 173 31.86 7.58 3.32
N TRP A 174 31.15 6.45 3.35
CA TRP A 174 31.77 5.13 3.41
C TRP A 174 32.30 4.63 2.06
N SER A 175 31.96 5.28 0.94
CA SER A 175 32.47 4.91 -0.39
C SER A 175 33.99 5.03 -0.52
N GLY A 176 34.63 5.83 0.34
CA GLY A 176 36.10 5.92 0.43
C GLY A 176 36.74 4.90 1.39
N LEU A 177 35.97 4.24 2.25
CA LEU A 177 36.46 3.38 3.34
C LEU A 177 36.15 1.89 3.13
N VAL A 178 35.07 1.57 2.43
CA VAL A 178 34.58 0.22 2.20
C VAL A 178 34.43 0.00 0.70
N SER A 179 34.75 -1.20 0.22
CA SER A 179 34.54 -1.54 -1.20
C SER A 179 33.08 -1.35 -1.60
N ALA A 180 32.83 -0.97 -2.85
CA ALA A 180 31.47 -0.79 -3.36
C ALA A 180 30.59 -2.03 -3.15
N ALA A 181 31.15 -3.23 -3.32
CA ALA A 181 30.48 -4.49 -3.02
C ALA A 181 30.13 -4.64 -1.52
N GLY A 182 31.03 -4.22 -0.62
CA GLY A 182 30.77 -4.21 0.82
C GLY A 182 29.60 -3.29 1.19
N LEU A 183 29.52 -2.11 0.58
CA LEU A 183 28.44 -1.14 0.80
C LEU A 183 27.08 -1.65 0.31
N LEU A 184 27.05 -2.28 -0.87
CA LEU A 184 25.85 -2.91 -1.40
C LEU A 184 25.37 -4.07 -0.52
N ARG A 185 26.29 -4.88 0.01
CA ARG A 185 25.94 -5.96 0.95
C ARG A 185 25.36 -5.44 2.25
N ILE A 186 25.96 -4.42 2.85
CA ILE A 186 25.47 -3.81 4.11
C ILE A 186 24.09 -3.19 3.90
N SER A 187 23.94 -2.34 2.87
CA SER A 187 22.67 -1.67 2.58
C SER A 187 21.56 -2.67 2.26
N ALA A 188 21.82 -3.69 1.44
CA ALA A 188 20.84 -4.72 1.12
C ALA A 188 20.44 -5.56 2.34
N THR A 189 21.39 -5.90 3.23
CA THR A 189 21.11 -6.67 4.45
C THR A 189 20.22 -5.88 5.42
N VAL A 190 20.54 -4.60 5.63
CA VAL A 190 19.75 -3.72 6.49
C VAL A 190 18.36 -3.47 5.89
N ASP A 191 18.26 -3.25 4.57
CA ASP A 191 16.98 -3.07 3.90
C ASP A 191 16.10 -4.33 3.98
N ALA A 192 16.68 -5.52 3.75
CA ALA A 192 15.97 -6.79 3.85
C ALA A 192 15.50 -7.09 5.28
N THR A 193 16.29 -6.76 6.29
CA THR A 193 15.92 -6.98 7.69
C THR A 193 14.86 -5.96 8.14
N ALA A 194 15.02 -4.68 7.78
CA ALA A 194 14.06 -3.62 8.08
C ALA A 194 12.70 -3.87 7.42
N PHE A 195 12.68 -4.51 6.24
CA PHE A 195 11.45 -4.83 5.53
C PHE A 195 10.47 -5.68 6.33
N ILE A 196 10.97 -6.61 7.15
CA ILE A 196 10.08 -7.46 7.97
C ILE A 196 9.23 -6.57 8.88
N PHE A 197 9.86 -5.60 9.54
CA PHE A 197 9.15 -4.65 10.40
C PHE A 197 8.25 -3.72 9.60
N GLU A 198 8.76 -3.15 8.50
CA GLU A 198 8.01 -2.28 7.58
C GLU A 198 6.74 -2.97 7.07
N TYR A 199 6.83 -4.22 6.65
CA TYR A 199 5.70 -4.97 6.15
C TYR A 199 4.68 -5.26 7.27
N LEU A 200 5.14 -5.77 8.42
CA LEU A 200 4.26 -6.09 9.55
C LEU A 200 3.55 -4.85 10.11
N LEU A 201 4.22 -3.70 10.14
CA LEU A 201 3.62 -2.42 10.48
C LEU A 201 2.52 -2.04 9.48
N GLY A 202 2.76 -2.23 8.19
CA GLY A 202 1.78 -1.96 7.14
C GLY A 202 0.52 -2.82 7.25
N VAL A 203 0.70 -4.11 7.55
CA VAL A 203 -0.40 -5.03 7.85
C VAL A 203 -1.13 -4.58 9.11
N TYR A 204 -0.43 -4.21 10.18
CA TYR A 204 -1.06 -3.72 11.41
C TYR A 204 -1.92 -2.47 11.17
N ILE A 205 -1.40 -1.50 10.41
CA ILE A 205 -2.15 -0.29 10.04
C ILE A 205 -3.38 -0.67 9.22
N GLN A 206 -3.26 -1.59 8.26
CA GLN A 206 -4.41 -2.01 7.47
C GLN A 206 -5.46 -2.75 8.30
N VAL A 207 -5.05 -3.63 9.22
CA VAL A 207 -5.95 -4.28 10.19
C VAL A 207 -6.70 -3.23 10.99
N TYR A 208 -6.00 -2.20 11.49
CA TYR A 208 -6.63 -1.07 12.15
C TYR A 208 -7.63 -0.32 11.25
N LEU A 209 -7.30 -0.05 9.98
CA LEU A 209 -8.21 0.61 9.05
C LEU A 209 -9.45 -0.26 8.73
N ILE A 210 -9.29 -1.57 8.63
CA ILE A 210 -10.40 -2.53 8.50
C ILE A 210 -11.30 -2.48 9.73
N THR A 211 -10.73 -2.41 10.95
CA THR A 211 -11.54 -2.31 12.16
C THR A 211 -12.27 -0.97 12.30
N VAL A 212 -11.68 0.14 11.82
CA VAL A 212 -12.39 1.42 11.68
C VAL A 212 -13.59 1.28 10.74
N CYS A 213 -13.41 0.64 9.58
CA CYS A 213 -14.50 0.40 8.63
C CYS A 213 -15.60 -0.49 9.25
N LEU A 214 -15.22 -1.53 10.00
CA LEU A 214 -16.17 -2.40 10.69
C LEU A 214 -16.99 -1.64 11.74
N ALA A 215 -16.35 -0.76 12.51
CA ALA A 215 -17.03 0.06 13.49
C ALA A 215 -18.04 1.02 12.82
N TRP A 216 -17.71 1.56 11.65
CA TRP A 216 -18.64 2.33 10.83
C TRP A 216 -19.84 1.50 10.39
N ILE A 217 -19.60 0.31 9.81
CA ILE A 217 -20.65 -0.62 9.35
C ILE A 217 -21.61 -0.98 10.50
N LYS A 218 -21.08 -1.15 11.72
CA LYS A 218 -21.86 -1.48 12.91
C LYS A 218 -22.48 -0.27 13.63
N GLY A 219 -22.17 0.96 13.21
CA GLY A 219 -22.66 2.18 13.87
C GLY A 219 -22.13 2.41 15.28
N VAL A 220 -20.95 1.86 15.64
CA VAL A 220 -20.40 1.92 17.00
C VAL A 220 -19.36 3.04 17.11
N SER A 221 -19.48 3.87 18.15
CA SER A 221 -18.44 4.83 18.54
C SER A 221 -17.37 4.14 19.37
N PHE A 222 -16.11 4.55 19.20
CA PHE A 222 -14.97 3.97 19.91
C PHE A 222 -13.95 5.04 20.30
N GLU A 223 -13.26 4.80 21.40
CA GLU A 223 -12.06 5.54 21.75
C GLU A 223 -10.87 5.01 20.95
N GLU A 224 -9.97 5.91 20.54
CA GLU A 224 -8.87 5.56 19.65
C GLU A 224 -7.89 4.55 20.28
N GLY A 225 -7.56 4.76 21.56
CA GLY A 225 -6.65 3.88 22.29
C GLY A 225 -7.18 2.44 22.35
N GLU A 226 -8.48 2.28 22.58
CA GLU A 226 -9.12 0.97 22.60
C GLU A 226 -9.15 0.32 21.22
N LEU A 227 -9.39 1.09 20.15
CA LEU A 227 -9.39 0.54 18.81
C LEU A 227 -7.99 0.07 18.38
N PHE A 228 -6.92 0.80 18.75
CA PHE A 228 -5.55 0.36 18.51
C PHE A 228 -5.22 -0.95 19.23
N ARG A 229 -5.64 -1.10 20.49
CA ARG A 229 -5.47 -2.35 21.26
C ARG A 229 -6.32 -3.50 20.71
N PHE A 230 -7.53 -3.20 20.25
CA PHE A 230 -8.39 -4.17 19.57
C PHE A 230 -7.76 -4.63 18.26
N ALA A 231 -7.29 -3.71 17.43
CA ALA A 231 -6.56 -4.02 16.19
C ALA A 231 -5.31 -4.85 16.48
N MET A 232 -4.57 -4.58 17.56
CA MET A 232 -3.38 -5.36 17.94
C MET A 232 -3.73 -6.81 18.28
N ARG A 233 -4.87 -7.04 18.94
CA ARG A 233 -5.37 -8.39 19.20
C ARG A 233 -5.82 -9.11 17.93
N ARG A 234 -6.37 -8.40 16.94
CA ARG A 234 -6.72 -8.97 15.63
C ARG A 234 -5.50 -9.23 14.75
N PHE A 235 -4.50 -8.36 14.84
CA PHE A 235 -3.24 -8.48 14.13
C PHE A 235 -2.51 -9.79 14.44
N SER A 236 -2.57 -10.30 15.68
CA SER A 236 -1.99 -11.61 16.00
C SER A 236 -2.64 -12.78 15.26
N TYR A 237 -3.87 -12.63 14.75
CA TYR A 237 -4.50 -13.63 13.87
C TYR A 237 -4.02 -13.54 12.43
N VAL A 238 -3.74 -12.32 11.97
CA VAL A 238 -3.23 -12.05 10.63
C VAL A 238 -1.73 -12.36 10.53
N LEU A 239 -1.01 -12.42 11.65
CA LEU A 239 0.44 -12.57 11.67
C LEU A 239 0.97 -13.83 11.00
N GLU A 240 0.25 -14.96 11.09
CA GLU A 240 0.60 -16.18 10.35
C GLU A 240 0.59 -15.93 8.83
N TRP A 241 -0.47 -15.33 8.31
CA TRP A 241 -0.59 -14.98 6.90
C TRP A 241 0.48 -13.97 6.48
N ALA A 242 0.62 -12.88 7.25
CA ALA A 242 1.62 -11.85 6.99
C ALA A 242 3.05 -12.44 7.00
N GLY A 243 3.34 -13.37 7.91
CA GLY A 243 4.61 -14.09 7.97
C GLY A 243 4.88 -14.92 6.71
N ILE A 244 3.87 -15.59 6.16
CA ILE A 244 3.99 -16.31 4.88
C ILE A 244 4.28 -15.34 3.75
N VAL A 245 3.54 -14.25 3.63
CA VAL A 245 3.76 -13.28 2.55
C VAL A 245 5.14 -12.63 2.67
N VAL A 246 5.60 -12.31 3.89
CA VAL A 246 6.97 -11.84 4.14
C VAL A 246 7.99 -12.90 3.74
N ALA A 247 7.81 -14.16 4.13
CA ALA A 247 8.74 -15.24 3.80
C ALA A 247 8.84 -15.46 2.29
N VAL A 248 7.71 -15.48 1.58
CA VAL A 248 7.67 -15.59 0.11
C VAL A 248 8.30 -14.36 -0.54
N SER A 249 8.02 -13.15 -0.05
CA SER A 249 8.67 -11.93 -0.54
C SER A 249 10.18 -11.94 -0.31
N MET A 250 10.63 -12.43 0.85
CA MET A 250 12.04 -12.60 1.16
C MET A 250 12.69 -13.60 0.20
N LEU A 251 12.03 -14.73 -0.07
CA LEU A 251 12.54 -15.78 -0.94
C LEU A 251 12.61 -15.36 -2.42
N ILE A 252 11.57 -14.69 -2.92
CA ILE A 252 11.41 -14.42 -4.37
C ILE A 252 12.04 -13.08 -4.76
N VAL A 253 12.02 -12.08 -3.88
CA VAL A 253 12.47 -10.71 -4.20
C VAL A 253 13.81 -10.40 -3.55
N ARG A 254 13.91 -10.56 -2.23
CA ARG A 254 15.03 -9.99 -1.46
C ARG A 254 16.25 -10.90 -1.41
N LEU A 255 16.05 -12.20 -1.27
CA LEU A 255 17.13 -13.19 -1.24
C LEU A 255 17.89 -13.22 -2.58
N PRO A 256 17.24 -13.22 -3.76
CA PRO A 256 17.97 -13.12 -5.03
C PRO A 256 18.77 -11.82 -5.12
N LEU A 257 18.20 -10.69 -4.69
CA LEU A 257 18.89 -9.39 -4.68
C LEU A 257 20.11 -9.41 -3.74
N LEU A 258 19.98 -9.99 -2.54
CA LEU A 258 21.10 -10.21 -1.62
C LEU A 258 22.16 -11.09 -2.28
N LEU A 259 21.78 -12.26 -2.80
CA LEU A 259 22.70 -13.16 -3.48
C LEU A 259 23.42 -12.47 -4.65
N ALA A 260 22.75 -11.62 -5.43
CA ALA A 260 23.40 -10.84 -6.46
C ALA A 260 24.59 -10.02 -5.93
N TYR A 261 24.44 -9.39 -4.76
CA TYR A 261 25.52 -8.61 -4.13
C TYR A 261 26.58 -9.45 -3.43
N PHE A 262 26.24 -10.67 -2.98
CA PHE A 262 27.18 -11.57 -2.30
C PHE A 262 27.97 -12.46 -3.27
N THR A 263 27.33 -12.95 -4.34
CA THR A 263 27.89 -13.94 -5.27
C THR A 263 27.99 -13.47 -6.73
N ASN A 264 27.68 -12.20 -7.02
CA ASN A 264 27.78 -11.59 -8.36
C ASN A 264 27.00 -12.34 -9.45
N ILE A 265 25.78 -12.79 -9.15
CA ILE A 265 24.92 -13.46 -10.14
C ILE A 265 24.43 -12.40 -11.17
N PRO A 266 24.70 -12.59 -12.48
CA PRO A 266 24.25 -11.65 -13.50
C PRO A 266 22.73 -11.69 -13.71
N GLY A 267 22.14 -10.56 -14.10
CA GLY A 267 20.74 -10.46 -14.54
C GLY A 267 19.67 -10.50 -13.45
N VAL A 268 20.02 -10.46 -12.15
CA VAL A 268 19.02 -10.53 -11.06
C VAL A 268 18.02 -9.36 -11.08
N LEU A 269 18.45 -8.17 -11.51
CA LEU A 269 17.57 -7.01 -11.64
C LEU A 269 16.51 -7.18 -12.74
N ASP A 270 16.78 -8.01 -13.76
CA ASP A 270 15.87 -8.26 -14.88
C ASP A 270 14.68 -9.13 -14.46
N TYR A 271 14.85 -9.97 -13.42
CA TYR A 271 13.79 -10.81 -12.86
C TYR A 271 12.90 -10.06 -11.85
N LEU A 272 13.35 -8.90 -11.35
CA LEU A 272 12.64 -8.16 -10.31
C LEU A 272 11.21 -7.73 -10.70
N PRO A 273 10.94 -7.26 -11.94
CA PRO A 273 9.58 -6.98 -12.38
C PRO A 273 8.67 -8.22 -12.35
N ILE A 274 9.17 -9.37 -12.79
CA ILE A 274 8.42 -10.64 -12.81
C ILE A 274 8.10 -11.09 -11.39
N ALA A 275 9.07 -11.01 -10.48
CA ALA A 275 8.87 -11.30 -9.06
C ALA A 275 7.77 -10.43 -8.43
N ARG A 276 7.73 -9.14 -8.76
CA ARG A 276 6.70 -8.19 -8.28
C ARG A 276 5.31 -8.50 -8.86
N VAL A 277 5.23 -8.89 -10.13
CA VAL A 277 3.98 -9.38 -10.74
C VAL A 277 3.49 -10.62 -10.00
N LEU A 278 4.36 -11.61 -9.79
CA LEU A 278 4.01 -12.85 -9.12
C LEU A 278 3.48 -12.61 -7.70
N MET A 279 4.16 -11.76 -6.92
CA MET A 279 3.70 -11.37 -5.59
C MET A 279 2.33 -10.69 -5.61
N SER A 280 2.13 -9.75 -6.55
CA SER A 280 0.86 -9.03 -6.66
C SER A 280 -0.29 -9.96 -7.04
N VAL A 281 -0.06 -10.89 -7.97
CA VAL A 281 -1.04 -11.91 -8.37
C VAL A 281 -1.36 -12.85 -7.22
N LEU A 282 -0.36 -13.29 -6.44
CA LEU A 282 -0.56 -14.14 -5.27
C LEU A 282 -1.43 -13.45 -4.22
N ILE A 283 -1.14 -12.18 -3.93
CA ILE A 283 -1.93 -11.37 -3.00
C ILE A 283 -3.39 -11.24 -3.47
N ILE A 284 -3.59 -10.91 -4.75
CA ILE A 284 -4.94 -10.75 -5.32
C ILE A 284 -5.68 -12.09 -5.30
N ALA A 285 -4.98 -13.19 -5.59
CA ALA A 285 -5.55 -14.52 -5.55
C ALA A 285 -6.09 -14.86 -4.15
N PHE A 286 -5.42 -14.42 -3.08
CA PHE A 286 -5.83 -14.62 -1.67
C PHE A 286 -6.47 -13.39 -1.02
N CYS A 287 -7.10 -12.52 -1.81
CA CYS A 287 -7.57 -11.19 -1.40
C CYS A 287 -8.49 -11.14 -0.15
N SER A 288 -9.19 -12.23 0.17
CA SER A 288 -10.11 -12.27 1.32
C SER A 288 -9.53 -12.93 2.59
N VAL A 289 -8.34 -13.50 2.54
CA VAL A 289 -7.75 -14.22 3.69
C VAL A 289 -7.49 -13.26 4.85
N GLN A 290 -6.85 -12.12 4.58
CA GLN A 290 -6.51 -11.13 5.60
C GLN A 290 -7.75 -10.53 6.29
N ILE A 291 -8.79 -10.19 5.52
CA ILE A 291 -10.03 -9.66 6.09
C ILE A 291 -10.79 -10.74 6.89
N SER A 292 -10.80 -12.00 6.45
CA SER A 292 -11.39 -13.12 7.22
C SER A 292 -10.71 -13.29 8.58
N LEU A 293 -9.37 -13.34 8.58
CA LEU A 293 -8.57 -13.44 9.81
C LEU A 293 -8.83 -12.25 10.75
N THR A 294 -8.94 -11.05 10.19
CA THR A 294 -9.21 -9.83 10.96
C THR A 294 -10.59 -9.85 11.62
N LEU A 295 -11.61 -10.31 10.90
CA LEU A 295 -13.01 -10.22 11.36
C LEU A 295 -13.43 -11.40 12.25
N HIS A 296 -13.02 -12.61 11.91
CA HIS A 296 -13.54 -13.84 12.53
C HIS A 296 -12.63 -14.49 13.55
N ASN A 297 -11.40 -14.01 13.71
CA ASN A 297 -10.42 -14.64 14.61
C ASN A 297 -10.19 -16.13 14.30
N GLU A 298 -10.22 -16.49 13.01
CA GLU A 298 -10.04 -17.85 12.54
C GLU A 298 -8.55 -18.28 12.55
N THR A 299 -8.32 -19.58 12.44
CA THR A 299 -7.00 -20.11 12.07
C THR A 299 -6.71 -19.84 10.59
N LEU A 300 -5.44 -19.83 10.18
CA LEU A 300 -5.09 -19.63 8.77
C LEU A 300 -5.75 -20.66 7.84
N ILE A 301 -5.84 -21.92 8.28
CA ILE A 301 -6.45 -23.00 7.49
C ILE A 301 -7.94 -22.74 7.27
N GLU A 302 -8.65 -22.32 8.32
CA GLU A 302 -10.06 -21.95 8.22
C GLU A 302 -10.26 -20.75 7.31
N ALA A 303 -9.44 -19.71 7.43
CA ALA A 303 -9.50 -18.53 6.58
C ALA A 303 -9.25 -18.86 5.10
N MET A 304 -8.34 -19.80 4.80
CA MET A 304 -8.08 -20.28 3.44
C MET A 304 -9.27 -21.07 2.87
N ARG A 305 -9.92 -21.91 3.68
CA ARG A 305 -11.16 -22.61 3.29
C ARG A 305 -12.30 -21.63 3.08
N ALA A 306 -12.46 -20.66 3.98
CA ALA A 306 -13.46 -19.60 3.88
C ALA A 306 -13.23 -18.75 2.62
N HIS A 307 -11.98 -18.47 2.28
CA HIS A 307 -11.61 -17.78 1.05
C HIS A 307 -12.05 -18.56 -0.21
N GLY A 308 -11.76 -19.86 -0.28
CA GLY A 308 -12.21 -20.70 -1.40
C GLY A 308 -13.73 -20.71 -1.57
N LEU A 309 -14.47 -20.82 -0.46
CA LEU A 309 -15.94 -20.73 -0.46
C LEU A 309 -16.45 -19.34 -0.87
N PHE A 310 -15.80 -18.28 -0.38
CA PHE A 310 -16.13 -16.89 -0.71
C PHE A 310 -15.97 -16.62 -2.20
N VAL A 311 -14.82 -16.99 -2.79
CA VAL A 311 -14.53 -16.82 -4.21
C VAL A 311 -15.53 -17.62 -5.05
N ARG A 312 -15.79 -18.88 -4.71
CA ARG A 312 -16.73 -19.72 -5.45
C ARG A 312 -18.16 -19.15 -5.45
N LYS A 313 -18.62 -18.60 -4.33
CA LYS A 313 -19.97 -18.03 -4.20
C LYS A 313 -20.10 -16.64 -4.82
N ASN A 314 -19.04 -15.82 -4.77
CA ASN A 314 -19.09 -14.40 -5.12
C ASN A 314 -18.14 -14.01 -6.27
N ALA A 315 -17.72 -14.97 -7.10
CA ALA A 315 -16.73 -14.75 -8.17
C ALA A 315 -17.07 -13.56 -9.07
N ALA A 316 -18.34 -13.41 -9.44
CA ALA A 316 -18.80 -12.29 -10.27
C ALA A 316 -18.63 -10.93 -9.57
N LEU A 317 -19.06 -10.80 -8.31
CA LEU A 317 -18.93 -9.56 -7.53
C LEU A 317 -17.45 -9.22 -7.29
N LEU A 318 -16.64 -10.23 -6.96
CA LEU A 318 -15.20 -10.07 -6.79
C LEU A 318 -14.53 -9.62 -8.10
N GLY A 319 -14.88 -10.23 -9.22
CA GLY A 319 -14.39 -9.85 -10.55
C GLY A 319 -14.71 -8.40 -10.90
N TRP A 320 -15.95 -7.96 -10.66
CA TRP A 320 -16.34 -6.56 -10.84
C TRP A 320 -15.58 -5.60 -9.94
N PHE A 321 -15.38 -5.97 -8.67
CA PHE A 321 -14.61 -5.16 -7.74
C PHE A 321 -13.15 -5.03 -8.18
N LEU A 322 -12.50 -6.13 -8.55
CA LEU A 322 -11.12 -6.14 -9.06
C LEU A 322 -10.98 -5.32 -10.35
N LEU A 323 -11.96 -5.39 -11.25
CA LEU A 323 -11.99 -4.57 -12.46
C LEU A 323 -12.02 -3.08 -12.13
N ILE A 324 -12.90 -2.67 -11.20
CA ILE A 324 -12.98 -1.28 -10.75
C ILE A 324 -11.68 -0.82 -10.11
N CYS A 325 -11.09 -1.63 -9.23
CA CYS A 325 -9.78 -1.33 -8.63
C CYS A 325 -8.70 -1.16 -9.70
N SER A 326 -8.67 -2.06 -10.69
CA SER A 326 -7.71 -2.04 -11.79
C SER A 326 -7.85 -0.78 -12.63
N ILE A 327 -9.08 -0.39 -13.00
CA ILE A 327 -9.36 0.83 -13.76
C ILE A 327 -8.90 2.07 -13.00
N HIS A 328 -9.19 2.15 -11.70
CA HIS A 328 -8.81 3.30 -10.89
C HIS A 328 -7.30 3.42 -10.73
N PHE A 329 -6.62 2.34 -10.34
CA PHE A 329 -5.17 2.36 -10.19
C PHE A 329 -4.47 2.58 -11.52
N PHE A 330 -4.92 1.94 -12.60
CA PHE A 330 -4.38 2.19 -13.93
C PHE A 330 -4.56 3.64 -14.35
N GLY A 331 -5.76 4.20 -14.20
CA GLY A 331 -6.05 5.59 -14.53
C GLY A 331 -5.15 6.58 -13.79
N ILE A 332 -5.02 6.45 -12.47
CA ILE A 332 -4.16 7.35 -11.71
C ILE A 332 -2.67 7.16 -12.04
N MET A 333 -2.21 5.93 -12.32
CA MET A 333 -0.81 5.67 -12.70
C MET A 333 -0.48 6.21 -14.09
N VAL A 334 -1.43 6.14 -15.02
CA VAL A 334 -1.31 6.78 -16.34
C VAL A 334 -1.23 8.30 -16.19
N CYS A 335 -2.13 8.91 -15.41
CA CYS A 335 -2.07 10.35 -15.15
C CYS A 335 -0.72 10.76 -14.54
N ASP A 336 -0.22 10.00 -13.57
CA ASP A 336 1.09 10.23 -12.97
C ASP A 336 2.25 10.10 -13.95
N ALA A 337 2.26 9.06 -14.79
CA ALA A 337 3.28 8.90 -15.82
C ALA A 337 3.24 10.04 -16.85
N ILE A 338 2.05 10.46 -17.32
CA ILE A 338 1.90 11.59 -18.26
C ILE A 338 2.49 12.86 -17.63
N VAL A 339 2.07 13.19 -16.41
CA VAL A 339 2.45 14.45 -15.78
C VAL A 339 3.92 14.45 -15.38
N ARG A 340 4.46 13.34 -14.82
CA ARG A 340 5.89 13.24 -14.51
C ARG A 340 6.76 13.40 -15.75
N SER A 341 6.39 12.75 -16.85
CA SER A 341 7.13 12.87 -18.12
C SER A 341 7.02 14.28 -18.71
N ALA A 342 5.88 14.97 -18.52
CA ALA A 342 5.73 16.35 -18.97
C ALA A 342 6.53 17.36 -18.13
N ILE A 343 6.61 17.12 -16.81
CA ILE A 343 7.40 17.91 -15.86
C ILE A 343 8.90 17.79 -16.15
N ALA A 344 9.38 16.60 -16.51
CA ALA A 344 10.81 16.29 -16.70
C ALA A 344 11.64 16.73 -15.47
N ASP A 345 12.63 17.61 -15.65
CA ASP A 345 13.58 18.02 -14.60
C ASP A 345 13.11 19.23 -13.76
N ARG A 346 11.86 19.67 -13.92
CA ARG A 346 11.30 20.85 -13.21
C ARG A 346 10.96 20.52 -11.75
N LEU A 347 11.91 20.71 -10.85
CA LEU A 347 11.83 20.25 -9.45
C LEU A 347 10.64 20.81 -8.67
N GLY A 348 10.32 22.11 -8.83
CA GLY A 348 9.20 22.73 -8.12
C GLY A 348 7.84 22.14 -8.54
N ALA A 349 7.66 21.97 -9.85
CA ALA A 349 6.47 21.32 -10.40
C ALA A 349 6.39 19.83 -10.02
N LEU A 350 7.53 19.13 -10.04
CA LEU A 350 7.62 17.71 -9.64
C LEU A 350 7.22 17.53 -8.17
N PHE A 351 7.68 18.43 -7.29
CA PHE A 351 7.34 18.39 -5.88
C PHE A 351 5.84 18.57 -5.66
N LEU A 352 5.26 19.60 -6.26
CA LEU A 352 3.82 19.88 -6.16
C LEU A 352 2.98 18.73 -6.72
N TRP A 353 3.36 18.19 -7.88
CA TRP A 353 2.66 17.06 -8.47
C TRP A 353 2.71 15.81 -7.58
N LYS A 354 3.90 15.40 -7.12
CA LYS A 354 4.04 14.22 -6.27
C LYS A 354 3.33 14.39 -4.92
N PHE A 355 3.29 15.61 -4.38
CA PHE A 355 2.46 15.95 -3.23
C PHE A 355 0.98 15.67 -3.54
N SER A 356 0.41 16.32 -4.55
CA SER A 356 -1.00 16.13 -4.94
C SER A 356 -1.32 14.66 -5.27
N PHE A 357 -0.41 13.97 -5.95
CA PHE A 357 -0.57 12.56 -6.30
C PHE A 357 -0.59 11.64 -5.07
N ALA A 358 0.21 11.91 -4.04
CA ALA A 358 0.17 11.15 -2.79
C ALA A 358 -1.20 11.26 -2.10
N PHE A 359 -1.83 12.44 -2.10
CA PHE A 359 -3.19 12.62 -1.60
C PHE A 359 -4.22 11.89 -2.46
N LEU A 360 -4.16 12.04 -3.77
CA LEU A 360 -5.08 11.37 -4.71
C LEU A 360 -5.02 9.85 -4.53
N ARG A 361 -3.80 9.28 -4.52
CA ARG A 361 -3.59 7.84 -4.29
C ARG A 361 -4.11 7.42 -2.92
N GLY A 362 -3.86 8.22 -1.87
CA GLY A 362 -4.37 7.94 -0.52
C GLY A 362 -5.90 7.90 -0.43
N VAL A 363 -6.58 8.83 -1.12
CA VAL A 363 -8.04 8.87 -1.24
C VAL A 363 -8.56 7.64 -1.98
N VAL A 364 -7.99 7.31 -3.14
CA VAL A 364 -8.41 6.15 -3.93
C VAL A 364 -8.19 4.84 -3.16
N THR A 365 -7.00 4.64 -2.59
CA THR A 365 -6.69 3.43 -1.80
C THR A 365 -7.60 3.32 -0.57
N GLY A 366 -7.78 4.41 0.18
CA GLY A 366 -8.65 4.41 1.37
C GLY A 366 -10.11 4.13 1.03
N TRP A 367 -10.61 4.70 -0.06
CA TRP A 367 -11.97 4.46 -0.55
C TRP A 367 -12.15 3.01 -1.00
N LEU A 368 -11.23 2.46 -1.79
CA LEU A 368 -11.32 1.09 -2.28
C LEU A 368 -11.16 0.07 -1.14
N LEU A 369 -10.29 0.32 -0.15
CA LEU A 369 -10.22 -0.49 1.07
C LEU A 369 -11.56 -0.48 1.81
N ALA A 370 -12.14 0.69 2.06
CA ALA A 370 -13.43 0.78 2.77
C ALA A 370 -14.54 0.09 1.97
N SER A 371 -14.54 0.22 0.65
CA SER A 371 -15.47 -0.45 -0.25
C SER A 371 -15.31 -1.96 -0.23
N TRP A 372 -14.06 -2.46 -0.16
CA TRP A 372 -13.77 -3.88 -0.01
C TRP A 372 -14.35 -4.44 1.29
N VAL A 373 -14.16 -3.74 2.41
CA VAL A 373 -14.71 -4.17 3.70
C VAL A 373 -16.24 -4.20 3.65
N CYS A 374 -16.87 -3.20 3.03
CA CYS A 374 -18.33 -3.16 2.86
C CYS A 374 -18.83 -4.31 1.98
N LEU A 375 -18.17 -4.56 0.84
CA LEU A 375 -18.51 -5.65 -0.08
C LEU A 375 -18.41 -7.01 0.61
N PHE A 376 -17.28 -7.26 1.31
CA PHE A 376 -17.06 -8.50 2.04
C PHE A 376 -18.20 -8.76 3.03
N ARG A 377 -18.57 -7.74 3.83
CA ARG A 377 -19.68 -7.84 4.80
C ARG A 377 -21.05 -8.02 4.15
N GLN A 378 -21.31 -7.39 3.02
CA GLN A 378 -22.56 -7.58 2.26
C GLN A 378 -22.71 -9.02 1.75
N CYS A 379 -21.62 -9.59 1.23
CA CYS A 379 -21.58 -10.98 0.78
C CYS A 379 -21.82 -11.97 1.94
N GLU A 380 -21.26 -11.71 3.13
CA GLU A 380 -21.48 -12.55 4.30
C GLU A 380 -22.92 -12.50 4.83
N ALA A 381 -23.52 -11.32 4.84
CA ALA A 381 -24.88 -11.13 5.34
C ALA A 381 -25.96 -11.59 4.34
N GLY A 382 -25.59 -11.97 3.11
CA GLY A 382 -26.54 -12.27 2.03
C GLY A 382 -27.37 -11.06 1.56
N ARG A 383 -27.02 -9.84 1.99
CA ARG A 383 -27.76 -8.60 1.70
C ARG A 383 -27.20 -7.92 0.44
N ILE A 384 -27.36 -8.58 -0.70
CA ILE A 384 -26.78 -8.14 -1.98
C ILE A 384 -27.63 -7.02 -2.65
N SER A 385 -28.86 -6.75 -2.17
CA SER A 385 -29.77 -5.80 -2.85
C SER A 385 -30.75 -4.99 -1.97
N GLY A 386 -30.67 -5.03 -0.64
CA GLY A 386 -31.81 -4.60 0.20
C GLY A 386 -31.67 -3.32 1.02
N GLU A 387 -30.59 -3.14 1.78
CA GLU A 387 -30.60 -2.14 2.86
C GLU A 387 -29.32 -1.30 2.86
N LYS A 388 -29.48 0.02 2.79
CA LYS A 388 -28.43 0.95 3.21
C LYS A 388 -28.06 0.56 4.64
N TRP A 389 -26.79 0.22 4.90
CA TRP A 389 -26.34 -0.18 6.24
C TRP A 389 -26.73 0.84 7.30
N ILE A 390 -26.78 2.13 6.95
CA ILE A 390 -27.25 3.22 7.82
C ILE A 390 -27.92 4.30 6.95
N GLN A 391 -29.22 4.55 7.15
CA GLN A 391 -29.82 5.86 6.86
C GLN A 391 -29.42 6.79 8.00
N TYR A 392 -28.53 7.75 7.71
CA TYR A 392 -28.32 8.89 8.60
C TYR A 392 -29.36 9.95 8.28
#